data_AF-A0A1Y2ZYS5-F1
#
_entry.id   AF-A0A1Y2ZYS5-F1
#
_cell.length_a   1.000
_cell.length_b   1.000
_cell.length_c   1.000
_cell.angle_alpha   90.00
_cell.angle_beta   90.00
_cell.angle_gamma   90.00
#
_symmetry.space_group_name_H-M   'P 1'
#
loop_
_entity.id
_entity.type
_entity.pdbx_description
1 polymer ?
#
loop_
_entity_poly.entity_id
_entity_poly.type
_entity_poly.pdbx_seq_one_letter_code
_entity_poly.pdbx_strand_id
1 'polypeptide(L)'
;MPKLSETQLLKRDAARDLNAELLESIKQMNAGQIGRVSIVTRTGQVIESPVAKARIASRLSQSQFAQLLGISVRTLQEWEQGRRQPSGAAKTLLRVAENHPEYLRELA
;
A
#
# COMPACT_ATOMS: atom_id res chain seq x y z
N MET A 1 5.59 10.06 15.29
CA MET A 1 5.59 11.50 14.94
C MET A 1 4.57 12.19 15.82
N PRO A 2 4.92 13.30 16.49
CA PRO A 2 3.97 14.04 17.29
C PRO A 2 2.86 14.58 16.37
N LYS A 3 1.60 14.42 16.77
CA LYS A 3 0.46 14.99 16.04
C LYS A 3 0.41 16.49 16.34
N LEU A 4 0.38 17.29 15.29
CA LEU A 4 0.17 18.74 15.40
C LEU A 4 -1.20 18.99 16.05
N SER A 5 -1.27 19.98 16.96
CA SER A 5 -2.55 20.48 17.47
C SER A 5 -3.35 21.16 16.37
N GLU A 6 -4.65 21.30 16.56
CA GLU A 6 -5.55 21.99 15.62
C GLU A 6 -5.07 23.41 15.28
N THR A 7 -4.61 24.14 16.29
CA THR A 7 -3.99 25.47 16.12
C THR A 7 -2.71 25.45 15.29
N GLN A 8 -1.92 24.39 15.36
CA GLN A 8 -0.71 24.24 14.55
C GLN A 8 -1.05 23.85 13.11
N LEU A 9 -2.11 23.05 12.89
CA LEU A 9 -2.59 22.69 11.56
C LEU A 9 -3.10 23.93 10.81
N LEU A 10 -3.94 24.75 11.46
CA LEU A 10 -4.47 25.97 10.85
C LEU A 10 -3.36 26.97 10.48
N LYS A 11 -2.35 27.14 11.35
CA LYS A 11 -1.19 28.00 11.04
C LYS A 11 -0.37 27.46 9.87
N ARG A 12 -0.16 26.14 9.81
CA ARG A 12 0.54 25.50 8.70
C ARG A 12 -0.22 25.71 7.39
N ASP A 13 -1.52 25.41 7.39
CA ASP A 13 -2.34 25.45 6.17
C ASP A 13 -2.55 26.88 5.67
N ALA A 14 -2.62 27.87 6.58
CA ALA A 14 -2.66 29.29 6.21
C ALA A 14 -1.37 29.79 5.54
N ALA A 15 -0.22 29.18 5.85
CA ALA A 15 1.08 29.55 5.29
C ALA A 15 1.45 28.75 4.03
N ARG A 16 0.56 27.86 3.55
CA ARG A 16 0.87 26.86 2.53
C ARG A 16 0.36 27.29 1.15
N ASP A 17 1.24 27.29 0.16
CA ASP A 17 0.87 27.50 -1.24
C ASP A 17 0.62 26.15 -1.93
N LEU A 18 -0.65 25.74 -1.95
CA LEU A 18 -1.07 24.48 -2.57
C LEU A 18 -0.82 24.45 -4.09
N ASN A 19 -0.88 25.60 -4.76
CA ASN A 19 -0.67 25.66 -6.20
C ASN A 19 0.80 25.40 -6.54
N ALA A 20 1.72 26.01 -5.79
CA ALA A 20 3.14 25.81 -5.96
C ALA A 20 3.55 24.35 -5.72
N GLU A 21 3.05 23.75 -4.63
CA GLU A 21 3.34 22.34 -4.29
C GLU A 21 2.79 21.36 -5.33
N LEU A 22 1.59 21.63 -5.87
CA LEU A 22 0.98 20.78 -6.90
C LEU A 22 1.77 20.85 -8.21
N LEU A 23 2.16 22.06 -8.62
CA LEU A 23 3.02 22.27 -9.78
C LEU A 23 4.38 21.59 -9.64
N GLU A 24 4.98 21.66 -8.44
CA GLU A 24 6.23 20.97 -8.13
C GLU A 24 6.08 19.45 -8.26
N SER A 25 5.01 18.89 -7.71
CA SER A 25 4.70 17.46 -7.80
C SER A 25 4.54 16.99 -9.25
N ILE A 26 3.88 17.79 -10.11
CA ILE A 26 3.74 17.49 -11.54
C ILE A 26 5.10 17.50 -12.25
N LYS A 27 5.97 18.46 -11.93
CA LYS A 27 7.33 18.53 -12.49
C LYS A 27 8.16 17.32 -12.07
N GLN A 28 8.09 16.93 -10.80
CA GLN A 28 8.77 15.74 -10.29
C GLN A 28 8.28 14.47 -10.99
N MET A 29 6.96 14.33 -11.21
CA MET A 29 6.39 13.22 -11.99
C MET A 29 6.91 13.20 -13.43
N ASN A 30 6.89 14.35 -14.12
CA ASN A 30 7.41 14.45 -15.49
C ASN A 30 8.92 14.16 -15.58
N ALA A 31 9.67 14.46 -14.52
CA ALA A 31 11.11 14.18 -14.40
C ALA A 31 11.41 12.75 -13.91
N GLY A 32 10.40 11.90 -13.70
CA GLY A 32 10.56 10.54 -13.18
C GLY A 32 11.01 10.48 -11.72
N GLN A 33 10.99 11.60 -10.99
CA GLN A 33 11.28 11.69 -9.57
C GLN A 33 10.02 11.36 -8.77
N ILE A 34 9.61 10.10 -8.86
CA ILE A 34 8.43 9.59 -8.19
C ILE A 34 8.87 8.93 -6.88
N GLY A 35 8.18 9.23 -5.78
CA GLY A 35 8.24 8.40 -4.58
C GLY A 35 7.70 6.98 -4.86
N ARG A 36 7.69 6.13 -3.83
CA ARG A 36 7.11 4.79 -3.79
C ARG A 36 5.99 4.58 -4.84
N VAL A 37 6.33 3.85 -5.89
CA VAL A 37 5.52 3.70 -7.11
C VAL A 37 4.26 2.87 -6.78
N SER A 38 3.19 2.99 -7.56
CA SER A 38 1.89 2.32 -7.38
C SER A 38 1.18 2.21 -8.78
N ILE A 39 0.65 1.03 -9.18
CA ILE A 39 0.04 0.75 -10.52
C ILE A 39 -1.45 1.02 -10.54
N VAL A 40 -1.90 2.09 -11.19
CA VAL A 40 -3.34 2.38 -11.37
C VAL A 40 -4.01 1.37 -12.33
N THR A 41 -5.06 0.66 -11.91
CA THR A 41 -5.90 -0.21 -12.76
C THR A 41 -6.84 0.64 -13.62
N ARG A 42 -7.45 0.03 -14.64
CA ARG A 42 -8.35 0.67 -15.62
C ARG A 42 -9.57 1.39 -15.01
N THR A 43 -9.89 1.18 -13.72
CA THR A 43 -10.93 1.89 -12.96
C THR A 43 -10.41 3.05 -12.08
N GLY A 44 -9.10 3.28 -12.04
CA GLY A 44 -8.46 4.26 -11.16
C GLY A 44 -7.77 3.70 -9.91
N GLN A 45 -7.55 2.38 -9.77
CA GLN A 45 -6.93 1.82 -8.55
C GLN A 45 -5.42 1.64 -8.60
N VAL A 46 -4.66 2.35 -7.79
CA VAL A 46 -3.20 2.22 -7.66
C VAL A 46 -2.74 0.91 -6.93
N ILE A 47 -1.84 0.08 -7.49
CA ILE A 47 -1.35 -1.23 -7.00
C ILE A 47 0.15 -1.40 -7.26
N GLU A 48 1.05 -1.00 -6.36
CA GLU A 48 2.38 -1.64 -6.34
C GLU A 48 2.69 -2.23 -4.99
N SER A 49 2.10 -3.39 -4.81
CA SER A 49 2.73 -4.40 -3.98
C SER A 49 2.32 -5.77 -4.50
N PRO A 50 3.30 -6.65 -4.81
CA PRO A 50 3.01 -8.06 -5.10
C PRO A 50 2.17 -8.71 -3.99
N VAL A 51 2.37 -8.26 -2.75
CA VAL A 51 1.59 -8.72 -1.59
C VAL A 51 0.14 -8.26 -1.67
N ALA A 52 -0.09 -6.99 -1.99
CA ALA A 52 -1.45 -6.45 -2.16
C ALA A 52 -2.17 -7.13 -3.34
N LYS A 53 -1.44 -7.41 -4.43
CA LYS A 53 -1.98 -8.14 -5.59
C LYS A 53 -2.46 -9.53 -5.21
N ALA A 54 -1.63 -10.30 -4.49
CA ALA A 54 -1.99 -11.64 -4.00
C ALA A 54 -3.24 -11.62 -3.11
N ARG A 55 -3.34 -10.65 -2.18
CA ARG A 55 -4.53 -10.50 -1.34
C ARG A 55 -5.79 -10.16 -2.14
N ILE A 56 -5.69 -9.17 -3.05
CA ILE A 56 -6.83 -8.73 -3.86
C ILE A 56 -7.31 -9.86 -4.77
N ALA A 57 -6.40 -10.61 -5.38
CA ALA A 57 -6.73 -11.80 -6.16
C ALA A 57 -7.48 -12.85 -5.33
N SER A 58 -7.11 -13.01 -4.06
CA SER A 58 -7.79 -13.88 -3.10
C SER A 58 -9.16 -13.36 -2.67
N ARG A 59 -9.52 -12.11 -2.97
CA ARG A 59 -10.77 -11.43 -2.53
C ARG A 59 -10.94 -11.37 -1.01
N LEU A 60 -9.83 -11.34 -0.29
CA LEU A 60 -9.81 -11.28 1.18
C LEU A 60 -9.53 -9.86 1.67
N SER A 61 -10.13 -9.51 2.81
CA SER A 61 -9.77 -8.31 3.55
C SER A 61 -8.35 -8.44 4.13
N GLN A 62 -7.73 -7.33 4.54
CA GLN A 62 -6.41 -7.36 5.16
C GLN A 62 -6.39 -8.20 6.45
N SER A 63 -7.46 -8.19 7.24
CA SER A 63 -7.57 -8.99 8.46
C SER A 63 -7.63 -10.48 8.18
N GLN A 64 -8.52 -10.90 7.27
CA GLN A 64 -8.65 -12.31 6.87
C GLN A 64 -7.35 -12.84 6.26
N PHE A 65 -6.75 -12.08 5.35
CA PHE A 65 -5.50 -12.48 4.71
C PHE A 65 -4.34 -12.57 5.73
N ALA A 66 -4.23 -11.61 6.65
CA ALA A 66 -3.21 -11.65 7.69
C ALA A 66 -3.39 -12.83 8.65
N GLN A 67 -4.63 -13.14 9.03
CA GLN A 67 -4.98 -14.29 9.86
C GLN A 67 -4.57 -15.60 9.19
N LEU A 68 -4.89 -15.77 7.90
CA LEU A 68 -4.49 -16.94 7.10
C LEU A 68 -2.97 -17.12 7.01
N LEU A 69 -2.25 -16.00 6.86
CA LEU A 69 -0.78 -16.00 6.82
C LEU A 69 -0.13 -16.17 8.21
N GLY A 70 -0.92 -16.16 9.30
CA GLY A 70 -0.41 -16.22 10.66
C GLY A 70 0.43 -14.99 11.06
N ILE A 71 0.11 -13.83 10.49
CA ILE A 71 0.83 -12.56 10.78
C ILE A 71 -0.13 -11.49 11.28
N SER A 72 0.42 -10.46 11.93
CA SER A 72 -0.39 -9.29 12.30
C SER A 72 -0.83 -8.50 11.05
N VAL A 73 -1.99 -7.86 11.11
CA VAL A 73 -2.47 -6.92 10.07
C VAL A 73 -1.42 -5.82 9.82
N ARG A 74 -0.76 -5.37 10.90
CA ARG A 74 0.33 -4.40 10.84
C ARG A 74 1.49 -4.88 9.98
N THR A 75 1.88 -6.16 10.11
CA THR A 75 2.93 -6.79 9.30
C THR A 75 2.53 -6.80 7.82
N LEU A 76 1.29 -7.23 7.53
CA LEU A 76 0.77 -7.26 6.17
C LEU A 76 0.78 -5.86 5.54
N GLN A 77 0.33 -4.83 6.28
CA GLN A 77 0.36 -3.44 5.80
C GLN A 77 1.77 -2.93 5.53
N GLU A 78 2.75 -3.31 6.35
CA GLU A 78 4.15 -2.95 6.11
C GLU A 78 4.73 -3.63 4.86
N TRP A 79 4.26 -4.82 4.50
CA TRP A 79 4.59 -5.50 3.24
C TRP A 79 3.83 -4.94 2.03
N GLU A 80 2.53 -4.67 2.17
CA GLU A 80 1.69 -4.09 1.13
C GLU A 80 2.09 -2.67 0.77
N GLN A 81 2.59 -1.93 1.75
CA GLN A 81 3.23 -0.67 1.45
C GLN A 81 4.62 -1.00 0.94
N GLY A 82 5.37 -1.92 1.57
CA GLY A 82 6.72 -2.35 1.19
C GLY A 82 7.80 -1.66 2.03
N ARG A 83 7.41 -1.16 3.21
CA ARG A 83 8.34 -0.70 4.26
C ARG A 83 9.17 -1.86 4.79
N ARG A 84 8.63 -3.08 4.69
CA ARG A 84 9.31 -4.33 4.99
C ARG A 84 9.09 -5.34 3.88
N GLN A 85 10.03 -6.27 3.75
CA GLN A 85 9.95 -7.36 2.80
C GLN A 85 9.45 -8.64 3.49
N PRO A 86 8.63 -9.47 2.83
CA PRO A 86 8.27 -10.77 3.35
C PRO A 86 9.49 -11.70 3.45
N SER A 87 9.43 -12.68 4.36
CA SER A 87 10.42 -13.75 4.42
C SER A 87 10.39 -14.60 3.15
N GLY A 88 11.44 -15.42 2.93
CA GLY A 88 11.50 -16.31 1.76
C GLY A 88 10.28 -17.24 1.66
N ALA A 89 9.90 -17.88 2.77
CA ALA A 89 8.70 -18.73 2.83
C ALA A 89 7.41 -17.94 2.55
N ALA A 90 7.27 -16.74 3.13
CA ALA A 90 6.11 -15.88 2.87
C ALA A 90 6.01 -15.47 1.39
N LYS A 91 7.14 -15.18 0.72
CA LYS A 91 7.14 -14.89 -0.73
C LYS A 91 6.63 -16.07 -1.56
N THR A 92 7.00 -17.30 -1.19
CA THR A 92 6.48 -18.50 -1.86
C THR A 92 4.97 -18.61 -1.68
N LEU A 93 4.47 -18.43 -0.46
CA LEU A 93 3.03 -18.53 -0.19
C LEU A 93 2.23 -17.40 -0.86
N LEU A 94 2.79 -16.20 -0.93
CA LEU A 94 2.20 -15.08 -1.69
C LEU A 94 2.11 -15.36 -3.19
N ARG A 95 3.07 -16.10 -3.76
CA ARG A 95 3.01 -16.53 -5.16
C ARG A 95 1.94 -17.60 -5.38
N VAL A 96 1.75 -18.50 -4.42
CA VAL A 96 0.63 -19.45 -4.44
C VAL A 96 -0.70 -18.69 -4.37
N ALA A 97 -0.82 -17.73 -3.46
CA ALA A 97 -2.01 -16.87 -3.34
C ALA A 97 -2.32 -16.05 -4.60
N GLU A 98 -1.29 -15.68 -5.37
CA GLU A 98 -1.46 -14.99 -6.65
C GLU A 98 -1.92 -15.94 -7.77
N ASN A 99 -1.34 -17.14 -7.86
CA ASN A 99 -1.62 -18.09 -8.94
C ASN A 99 -2.85 -18.98 -8.71
N HIS A 100 -3.12 -19.29 -7.43
CA HIS A 100 -4.19 -20.18 -6.97
C HIS A 100 -4.97 -19.54 -5.80
N PRO A 101 -5.61 -18.37 -6.03
CA PRO A 101 -6.34 -17.65 -4.99
C PRO A 101 -7.52 -18.44 -4.41
N GLU A 102 -8.04 -19.42 -5.13
CA GLU A 102 -9.13 -20.31 -4.70
C GLU A 102 -8.79 -21.07 -3.41
N TYR A 103 -7.56 -21.59 -3.26
CA TYR A 103 -7.18 -22.33 -2.07
C TYR A 103 -7.17 -21.47 -0.82
N LEU A 104 -6.82 -20.18 -0.94
CA LEU A 104 -6.87 -19.27 0.21
C LEU A 104 -8.31 -18.92 0.61
N ARG A 105 -9.26 -18.96 -0.33
CA ARG A 105 -10.68 -18.73 0.00
C ARG A 105 -11.29 -19.92 0.73
N GLU A 106 -10.88 -21.14 0.38
CA GLU A 106 -11.33 -22.36 1.05
C GLU A 106 -10.83 -22.45 2.50
N LEU A 107 -9.68 -21.84 2.78
CA LEU A 107 -9.07 -21.84 4.12
C LEU A 107 -9.48 -20.64 5.00
N ALA A 108 -10.21 -19.66 4.44
CA ALA A 108 -10.52 -18.37 5.07
C ALA A 108 -11.72 -18.41 6.03
#